data_AF-A0A3D3DVA4-F1
#
_entry.id   AF-A0A3D3DVA4-F1
#
_cell.length_a   1.000
_cell.length_b   1.000
_cell.length_c   1.000
_cell.angle_alpha   90.00
_cell.angle_beta   90.00
_cell.angle_gamma   90.00
#
_symmetry.space_group_name_H-M   'P 1'
#
loop_
_entity.id
_entity.type
_entity.pdbx_description
1 polymer ?
#
loop_
_entity_poly.entity_id
_entity_poly.type
_entity_poly.pdbx_seq_one_letter_code
_entity_poly.pdbx_strand_id
1 'polypeptide(L)'
;MIFRQLFDNASSTYTYLLADERSREAIVIDSVFEQSARDLALIRELDLKLLYAIDTHCHADHVTGAWLMKQKTGCRIGAAKVIGAANVDVELEHRDVISFGRHSLEVR
;
A
#
# COMPACT_ATOMS: atom_id res chain seq x y z
N MET A 1 3.52 13.91 -9.75
CA MET A 1 3.25 12.64 -9.03
C MET A 1 4.22 12.57 -7.87
N ILE A 2 3.76 12.21 -6.67
CA ILE A 2 4.65 11.92 -5.54
C ILE A 2 5.03 10.46 -5.60
N PHE A 3 6.33 10.19 -5.53
CA PHE A 3 6.92 8.86 -5.52
C PHE A 3 7.95 8.78 -4.39
N ARG A 4 7.84 7.76 -3.53
CA ARG A 4 8.84 7.42 -2.52
C ARG A 4 9.07 5.91 -2.52
N GLN A 5 10.33 5.52 -2.63
CA GLN A 5 10.79 4.17 -2.37
C GLN A 5 11.42 4.17 -0.98
N LEU A 6 10.98 3.25 -0.14
CA LEU A 6 11.45 3.06 1.22
C LEU A 6 12.01 1.66 1.33
N PHE A 7 13.03 1.48 2.16
CA PHE A 7 13.71 0.19 2.29
C PHE A 7 13.64 -0.29 3.73
N ASP A 8 13.27 -1.55 3.92
CA ASP A 8 13.43 -2.26 5.18
C ASP A 8 14.71 -3.10 5.14
N ASN A 9 15.68 -2.78 6.01
CA ASN A 9 16.96 -3.48 6.02
C ASN A 9 16.85 -4.94 6.50
N ALA A 10 15.85 -5.27 7.32
CA ALA A 10 15.74 -6.59 7.94
C ALA A 10 15.28 -7.66 6.93
N SER A 11 14.26 -7.33 6.13
CA SER A 11 13.72 -8.20 5.07
C SER A 11 14.29 -7.91 3.68
N SER A 12 15.02 -6.80 3.53
CA SER A 12 15.41 -6.26 2.22
C SER A 12 14.22 -5.90 1.31
N THR A 13 13.08 -5.60 1.92
CA THR A 13 11.84 -5.23 1.20
C THR A 13 11.87 -3.77 0.77
N TYR A 14 11.43 -3.53 -0.46
CA TYR A 14 11.06 -2.19 -0.92
C TYR A 14 9.57 -1.95 -0.74
N THR A 15 9.24 -0.90 0.00
CA THR A 15 7.89 -0.35 0.10
C THR A 15 7.78 0.87 -0.81
N TYR A 16 6.69 0.99 -1.55
CA TYR A 16 6.45 2.14 -2.44
C TYR A 16 5.23 2.95 -2.01
N LEU A 17 5.41 4.26 -1.83
CA LEU A 17 4.32 5.21 -1.61
C LEU A 17 4.14 6.06 -2.87
N LEU A 18 2.95 5.96 -3.47
CA LEU A 18 2.55 6.68 -4.66
C LEU A 18 1.39 7.60 -4.32
N ALA A 19 1.43 8.85 -4.79
CA ALA A 19 0.30 9.77 -4.60
C ALA A 19 0.12 10.77 -5.73
N ASP A 20 -1.12 11.20 -5.92
CA ASP A 20 -1.41 12.37 -6.73
C ASP A 20 -1.10 13.66 -5.95
N GLU A 21 -0.42 14.59 -6.61
CA GLU A 21 -0.01 15.85 -5.98
C GLU A 21 -1.18 16.76 -5.64
N ARG A 22 -2.27 16.67 -6.42
CA ARG A 22 -3.41 17.59 -6.35
C ARG A 22 -4.49 17.08 -5.41
N SER A 23 -4.96 15.84 -5.59
CA SER A 23 -5.99 15.27 -4.71
C SER A 23 -5.43 14.79 -3.37
N ARG A 24 -4.09 14.64 -3.28
CA ARG A 24 -3.38 14.02 -2.15
C ARG A 24 -3.73 12.55 -1.92
N GLU A 25 -4.49 11.93 -2.81
CA GLU A 25 -4.84 10.52 -2.70
C GLU A 25 -3.63 9.65 -3.01
N ALA A 26 -3.43 8.65 -2.16
CA ALA A 26 -2.22 7.84 -2.16
C ALA A 26 -2.52 6.34 -2.04
N ILE A 27 -1.56 5.55 -2.46
CA ILE A 27 -1.49 4.11 -2.20
C ILE A 27 -0.11 3.74 -1.67
N VAL A 28 -0.05 2.72 -0.83
CA VAL A 28 1.20 2.10 -0.37
C VAL A 28 1.24 0.66 -0.86
N ILE A 29 2.40 0.23 -1.35
CA ILE A 29 2.62 -1.11 -1.91
C ILE A 29 3.69 -1.81 -1.08
N ASP A 30 3.42 -3.05 -0.67
CA ASP A 30 4.32 -3.93 0.11
C ASP A 30 4.85 -3.24 1.37
N SER A 31 3.91 -2.73 2.19
CA SER A 31 4.25 -2.14 3.49
C SER A 31 4.73 -3.21 4.46
N VAL A 32 5.77 -2.93 5.25
CA VAL A 32 6.32 -3.85 6.26
C VAL A 32 5.79 -3.48 7.65
N PHE A 33 5.36 -4.46 8.45
CA PHE A 33 4.75 -4.24 9.77
C PHE A 33 5.64 -3.40 10.69
N GLU A 34 6.91 -3.76 10.81
CA GLU A 34 7.92 -3.07 11.64
C GLU A 34 8.17 -1.62 11.18
N GLN A 35 7.92 -1.31 9.91
CA GLN A 35 8.08 0.02 9.33
C GLN A 35 6.81 0.89 9.37
N SER A 36 5.70 0.38 9.92
CA SER A 36 4.41 1.09 9.90
C SER A 36 4.48 2.49 10.50
N ALA A 37 5.27 2.68 11.56
CA ALA A 37 5.43 4.00 12.19
C ALA A 37 6.13 5.02 11.25
N ARG A 38 7.17 4.58 10.53
CA ARG A 38 7.90 5.39 9.54
C ARG A 38 6.96 5.79 8.40
N ASP A 39 6.25 4.81 7.85
CA ASP A 39 5.40 4.99 6.69
C ASP A 39 4.19 5.89 7.01
N LEU A 40 3.54 5.69 8.17
CA LEU A 40 2.45 6.54 8.64
C LEU A 40 2.90 7.98 8.94
N ALA A 41 4.10 8.15 9.50
CA ALA A 41 4.67 9.48 9.70
C ALA A 41 4.85 10.20 8.37
N LEU A 42 5.42 9.53 7.37
CA LEU A 42 5.61 10.09 6.03
C LEU A 42 4.28 10.44 5.35
N ILE A 43 3.27 9.57 5.44
CA ILE A 43 1.92 9.82 4.91
C ILE A 43 1.33 11.09 5.54
N ARG A 44 1.49 11.26 6.87
CA ARG A 44 1.01 12.44 7.60
C ARG A 44 1.80 13.70 7.24
N GLU A 45 3.12 13.63 7.19
CA GLU A 45 3.99 14.78 6.87
C GLU A 45 3.79 15.29 5.45
N LEU A 46 3.48 14.38 4.53
CA LEU A 46 3.12 14.72 3.17
C LEU A 46 1.64 15.09 3.04
N ASP A 47 0.82 15.12 4.10
CA ASP A 47 -0.61 15.41 4.02
C ASP A 47 -1.31 14.56 2.93
N LEU A 48 -1.17 13.25 3.03
CA LEU A 48 -1.72 12.28 2.07
C LEU A 48 -2.93 11.54 2.64
N LYS A 49 -3.94 11.34 1.78
CA LYS A 49 -5.09 10.48 2.05
C LYS A 49 -4.80 9.08 1.48
N LEU A 50 -4.42 8.15 2.35
CA LEU A 50 -4.16 6.77 1.95
C LEU A 50 -5.48 6.05 1.61
N LEU A 51 -5.65 5.66 0.35
CA LEU A 51 -6.83 4.93 -0.13
C LEU A 51 -6.64 3.42 -0.03
N TYR A 52 -5.45 2.93 -0.37
CA TYR A 52 -5.16 1.50 -0.45
C TYR A 52 -3.78 1.18 0.14
N ALA A 53 -3.72 0.08 0.88
CA ALA A 53 -2.49 -0.68 1.15
C ALA A 53 -2.55 -1.97 0.35
N ILE A 54 -1.61 -2.17 -0.58
CA ILE A 54 -1.65 -3.24 -1.58
C ILE A 54 -0.46 -4.15 -1.35
N ASP A 55 -0.71 -5.44 -1.24
CA ASP A 55 0.35 -6.45 -1.24
C ASP A 55 0.42 -7.12 -2.63
N THR A 56 1.63 -7.19 -3.18
CA THR A 56 1.89 -7.81 -4.48
C THR A 56 1.72 -9.33 -4.43
N HIS A 57 2.01 -9.93 -3.28
CA HIS A 57 1.88 -11.37 -3.02
C HIS A 57 1.75 -11.65 -1.51
N CYS A 58 1.57 -12.91 -1.14
CA CYS A 58 1.71 -13.32 0.26
C CYS A 58 3.21 -13.41 0.58
N HIS A 59 3.72 -12.42 1.31
CA HIS A 59 5.13 -12.31 1.66
C HIS A 59 5.57 -13.44 2.60
N ALA A 60 6.76 -13.97 2.38
CA ALA A 60 7.34 -15.06 3.19
C ALA A 60 8.49 -14.58 4.11
N ASP A 61 8.99 -13.37 3.85
CA ASP A 61 10.17 -12.76 4.44
C ASP A 61 9.83 -11.65 5.45
N HIS A 62 8.61 -11.13 5.44
CA HIS A 62 8.13 -10.13 6.39
C HIS A 62 6.61 -10.23 6.63
N VAL A 63 6.16 -9.64 7.73
CA VAL A 63 4.72 -9.46 8.00
C VAL A 63 4.26 -8.16 7.35
N THR A 64 3.18 -8.21 6.57
CA THR A 64 2.62 -6.99 5.94
C THR A 64 2.14 -5.98 6.99
N GLY A 65 2.40 -4.71 6.73
CA GLY A 65 1.86 -3.57 7.47
C GLY A 65 0.43 -3.19 7.10
N ALA A 66 -0.18 -3.83 6.08
CA ALA A 66 -1.47 -3.41 5.51
C ALA A 66 -2.60 -3.33 6.55
N TRP A 67 -2.63 -4.25 7.52
CA TRP A 67 -3.61 -4.21 8.61
C TRP A 67 -3.43 -2.96 9.49
N LEU A 68 -2.19 -2.62 9.88
CA LEU A 68 -1.92 -1.41 10.67
C LEU A 68 -2.24 -0.14 9.87
N MET A 69 -1.92 -0.11 8.58
CA MET A 69 -2.29 1.00 7.70
C MET A 69 -3.80 1.23 7.71
N LYS A 70 -4.59 0.17 7.53
CA LYS A 70 -6.05 0.23 7.61
C LYS A 70 -6.54 0.71 8.96
N GLN A 71 -6.02 0.17 10.07
CA GLN A 71 -6.43 0.58 11.42
C GLN A 71 -6.14 2.06 11.72
N LYS A 72 -5.08 2.64 11.13
CA LYS A 72 -4.64 4.01 11.42
C LYS A 72 -5.17 5.05 10.44
N THR A 73 -5.51 4.66 9.22
CA THR A 73 -5.91 5.60 8.15
C THR A 73 -7.33 5.35 7.62
N GLY A 74 -7.90 4.18 7.87
CA GLY A 74 -9.15 3.74 7.24
C GLY A 74 -9.00 3.32 5.78
N CYS A 75 -7.76 3.17 5.26
CA CYS A 75 -7.54 2.67 3.91
C CYS A 75 -8.05 1.24 3.72
N ARG A 76 -8.24 0.83 2.47
CA ARG A 76 -8.64 -0.53 2.10
C ARG A 76 -7.40 -1.40 1.87
N ILE A 77 -7.49 -2.69 2.21
CA ILE A 77 -6.45 -3.68 1.94
C ILE A 77 -6.75 -4.33 0.58
N GLY A 78 -5.78 -4.29 -0.33
CA GLY A 78 -5.86 -4.94 -1.65
C GLY A 78 -4.82 -6.05 -1.78
N ALA A 79 -5.23 -7.20 -2.31
CA ALA A 79 -4.33 -8.30 -2.62
C ALA A 79 -4.89 -9.14 -3.77
N ALA A 80 -4.03 -9.88 -4.48
CA ALA A 80 -4.47 -10.76 -5.55
C ALA A 80 -5.44 -11.83 -5.01
N LYS A 81 -6.58 -12.00 -5.68
CA LYS A 81 -7.64 -12.94 -5.26
C LYS A 81 -7.13 -14.38 -5.10
N VAL A 82 -6.19 -14.79 -5.94
CA VAL A 82 -5.58 -16.14 -5.93
C VAL A 82 -4.81 -16.45 -4.64
N ILE A 83 -4.41 -15.42 -3.88
CA ILE A 83 -3.75 -15.61 -2.57
C ILE A 83 -4.70 -16.28 -1.57
N GLY A 84 -6.01 -16.04 -1.69
CA GLY A 84 -7.01 -16.61 -0.77
C GLY A 84 -6.86 -16.09 0.67
N ALA A 85 -6.28 -14.91 0.88
CA ALA A 85 -6.12 -14.31 2.19
C ALA A 85 -7.47 -13.84 2.76
N ALA A 86 -7.66 -14.04 4.07
CA ALA A 86 -8.80 -13.47 4.78
C ALA A 86 -8.59 -11.97 5.07
N ASN A 87 -9.68 -11.23 5.25
CA ASN A 87 -9.70 -9.81 5.63
C ASN A 87 -9.11 -8.83 4.59
N VAL A 88 -9.18 -9.20 3.31
CA VAL A 88 -8.87 -8.32 2.17
C VAL A 88 -10.15 -7.57 1.76
N ASP A 89 -10.06 -6.25 1.53
CA ASP A 89 -11.20 -5.40 1.13
C ASP A 89 -11.38 -5.30 -0.39
N VAL A 90 -10.31 -5.58 -1.14
CA VAL A 90 -10.27 -5.59 -2.60
C VAL A 90 -9.52 -6.83 -3.06
N GLU A 91 -10.28 -7.83 -3.50
CA GLU A 91 -9.71 -9.00 -4.17
C GLU A 91 -9.39 -8.62 -5.62
N LEU A 92 -8.10 -8.57 -5.97
CA LEU A 92 -7.62 -8.08 -7.25
C LEU A 92 -7.47 -9.21 -8.28
N GLU A 93 -7.95 -8.98 -9.50
CA GLU A 93 -7.81 -9.86 -10.67
C GLU A 93 -7.05 -9.14 -11.81
N HIS A 94 -6.59 -9.91 -12.80
CA HIS A 94 -5.87 -9.37 -13.96
C HIS A 94 -6.72 -8.29 -14.67
N ARG A 95 -6.10 -7.14 -15.00
CA ARG A 95 -6.70 -5.92 -15.57
C ARG A 95 -7.55 -5.07 -14.65
N ASP A 96 -7.68 -5.42 -13.36
CA ASP A 96 -8.28 -4.50 -12.40
C ASP A 96 -7.48 -3.20 -12.33
N VAL A 97 -8.18 -2.09 -12.12
CA VAL A 97 -7.59 -0.75 -12.08
C VAL A 97 -7.76 -0.14 -10.70
N ILE A 98 -6.64 0.18 -10.06
CA ILE A 98 -6.60 0.86 -8.77
C ILE A 98 -6.30 2.34 -9.01
N SER A 99 -7.28 3.21 -8.78
CA SER A 99 -7.17 4.65 -9.03
C SER A 99 -6.90 5.44 -7.74
N PHE A 100 -6.10 6.50 -7.87
CA PHE A 100 -5.79 7.46 -6.81
C PHE A 100 -5.56 8.85 -7.45
N GLY A 101 -6.49 9.76 -7.23
CA GLY A 101 -6.53 11.04 -7.95
C GLY A 101 -6.64 10.83 -9.46
N ARG A 102 -5.76 11.49 -10.23
CA ARG A 102 -5.67 11.34 -11.69
C ARG A 102 -4.81 10.16 -12.15
N HIS A 103 -4.23 9.41 -11.22
CA HIS A 103 -3.32 8.30 -11.51
C HIS A 103 -4.01 6.96 -11.27
N SER A 104 -3.52 5.91 -11.92
CA SER A 104 -3.98 4.55 -11.70
C SER A 104 -2.87 3.53 -11.93
N LEU A 105 -3.02 2.36 -11.32
CA LEU A 105 -2.27 1.15 -11.63
C LEU A 105 -3.21 0.10 -12.20
N GLU A 106 -2.73 -0.66 -13.18
CA GLU A 106 -3.41 -1.84 -13.71
C GLU A 106 -2.74 -3.09 -13.17
N VAL A 107 -3.52 -4.01 -12.62
CA VAL A 107 -3.06 -5.32 -12.14
C VAL A 107 -2.68 -6.18 -13.34
N ARG A 108 -1.47 -6.74 -13.35
CA ARG A 108 -0.90 -7.54 -14.44
C ARG A 108 -0.67 -8.97 -14.03
#